data_AF-A0A931PR34-F1
#
_entry.id   AF-A0A931PR34-F1
#
_cell.length_a   1.000
_cell.length_b   1.000
_cell.length_c   1.000
_cell.angle_alpha   90.00
_cell.angle_beta   90.00
_cell.angle_gamma   90.00
#
_symmetry.space_group_name_H-M   'P 1'
#
loop_
_entity.id
_entity.type
_entity.pdbx_description
1 polymer ?
#
loop_
_entity_poly.entity_id
_entity_poly.type
_entity_poly.pdbx_seq_one_letter_code
_entity_poly.pdbx_strand_id
1 'polypeptide(L)'
;MKTQLREILKSAILPGALAGLVGGIVFGLALYKLGALSMIAQLVGGSTGKVGIVVHLIIAAIIGSGFGLLIWHQRAGIGETLFWGLTYGTLWWFLGPLTLMPLFLKGTLGWDLAFVQSAFPSLLGHLFYGVSTALAFVLIKRDRMAEEPSFGSVIRGLLAGVLSAWFLGSMLNAQGQLSAFAAMMNSESQLVAWITLFIIGALAGLGFVLLYPRSTDTSGAGLIRGTVYGFLWWAIGALTLLPLIGGTGLAWSLDEARHGFAFLPGFLLFGALLALLYQWLDVLVRLLLSDEIGEREDEGIGTLGLRALGRGALAGIVGGLIFTLVMIQVGFLPTVASLIGAQSAFTGFIVHLVISILIGASYGILFRKQSQDLGSALGWGVSYGFFWWILGPLTLLPILLGATPEWTVEIATKYLASLIGHLSYGAALGIIFYIMETRFSPWWVSQHHAQAARMGRRNAQALTSAPALWAFVVVIALIVPIVLGK
;
A
#
# COMPACT_ATOMS: atom_id res chain seq x y z
N MET A 1 -23.63 23.23 22.32
CA MET A 1 -24.12 21.87 21.99
C MET A 1 -24.94 21.81 20.69
N LYS A 2 -26.10 22.49 20.57
CA LYS A 2 -26.93 22.44 19.34
C LYS A 2 -26.21 22.89 18.06
N THR A 3 -25.37 23.92 18.14
CA THR A 3 -24.58 24.44 17.00
C THR A 3 -23.53 23.45 16.53
N GLN A 4 -22.79 22.83 17.45
CA GLN A 4 -21.75 21.84 17.16
C GLN A 4 -22.33 20.55 16.56
N LEU A 5 -23.47 20.08 17.07
CA LEU A 5 -24.16 18.92 16.50
C LEU A 5 -24.64 19.19 15.07
N ARG A 6 -25.21 20.39 14.82
CA ARG A 6 -25.65 20.81 13.48
C ARG A 6 -24.48 20.91 12.50
N GLU A 7 -23.33 21.36 12.99
CA GLU A 7 -22.10 21.40 12.20
C GLU A 7 -21.69 19.99 11.81
N ILE A 8 -21.43 19.09 12.77
CA ILE A 8 -21.05 17.69 12.54
C ILE A 8 -22.00 16.99 11.56
N LEU A 9 -23.32 17.21 11.71
CA LEU A 9 -24.32 16.64 10.81
C LEU A 9 -24.13 17.08 9.36
N LYS A 10 -24.00 18.39 9.12
CA LYS A 10 -23.83 18.95 7.77
C LYS A 10 -22.46 18.69 7.17
N SER A 11 -21.48 18.54 8.05
CA SER A 11 -20.09 18.69 7.67
C SER A 11 -19.36 17.34 7.60
N ALA A 12 -19.82 16.35 8.36
CA ALA A 12 -19.28 15.00 8.41
C ALA A 12 -20.31 13.94 7.99
N ILE A 13 -21.41 13.84 8.73
CA ILE A 13 -22.37 12.72 8.62
C ILE A 13 -23.07 12.71 7.25
N LEU A 14 -23.72 13.81 6.85
CA LEU A 14 -24.48 13.86 5.60
C LEU A 14 -23.60 13.68 4.35
N PRO A 15 -22.45 14.39 4.20
CA PRO A 15 -21.51 14.13 3.11
C PRO A 15 -20.99 12.70 3.12
N GLY A 16 -20.72 12.14 4.30
CA GLY A 16 -20.34 10.75 4.47
C GLY A 16 -21.41 9.79 3.97
N ALA A 17 -22.68 10.01 4.33
CA ALA A 17 -23.80 9.19 3.88
C ALA A 17 -23.95 9.19 2.35
N LEU A 18 -23.89 10.37 1.74
CA LEU A 18 -23.98 10.53 0.28
C LEU A 18 -22.79 9.85 -0.42
N ALA A 19 -21.58 10.03 0.11
CA ALA A 19 -20.39 9.35 -0.39
C ALA A 19 -20.49 7.82 -0.25
N GLY A 20 -21.03 7.34 0.88
CA GLY A 20 -21.31 5.93 1.11
C GLY A 20 -22.32 5.36 0.12
N LEU A 21 -23.35 6.12 -0.26
CA LEU A 21 -24.28 5.70 -1.31
C LEU A 21 -23.56 5.53 -2.67
N VAL A 22 -22.64 6.45 -3.03
CA VAL A 22 -21.84 6.29 -4.25
C VAL A 22 -21.00 5.02 -4.19
N GLY A 23 -20.30 4.78 -3.07
CA GLY A 23 -19.56 3.53 -2.88
C GLY A 23 -20.46 2.29 -2.91
N GLY A 24 -21.65 2.37 -2.32
CA GLY A 24 -22.65 1.30 -2.30
C GLY A 24 -23.25 1.01 -3.67
N ILE A 25 -23.34 2.00 -4.57
CA ILE A 25 -23.72 1.76 -5.97
C ILE A 25 -22.63 0.97 -6.68
N VAL A 26 -21.36 1.38 -6.54
CA VAL A 26 -20.22 0.69 -7.15
C VAL A 26 -20.14 -0.76 -6.67
N PHE A 27 -20.20 -0.97 -5.35
CA PHE A 27 -20.17 -2.31 -4.78
C PHE A 27 -21.46 -3.11 -5.08
N GLY A 28 -22.63 -2.46 -5.04
CA GLY A 28 -23.91 -3.08 -5.40
C GLY A 28 -23.96 -3.61 -6.83
N LEU A 29 -23.34 -2.91 -7.79
CA LEU A 29 -23.18 -3.39 -9.16
C LEU A 29 -22.31 -4.66 -9.23
N ALA A 30 -21.23 -4.72 -8.45
CA ALA A 30 -20.41 -5.91 -8.35
C ALA A 30 -21.17 -7.07 -7.69
N LEU A 31 -21.91 -6.82 -6.61
CA LEU A 31 -22.77 -7.83 -5.97
C LEU A 31 -23.85 -8.35 -6.91
N TYR A 32 -24.43 -7.49 -7.75
CA TYR A 32 -25.38 -7.90 -8.79
C TYR A 32 -24.72 -8.85 -9.80
N LYS A 33 -23.54 -8.49 -10.32
CA LYS A 33 -22.77 -9.32 -11.26
C LYS A 33 -22.34 -10.66 -10.66
N LEU A 34 -22.03 -10.68 -9.36
CA LEU A 34 -21.66 -11.89 -8.61
C LEU A 34 -22.86 -12.68 -8.09
N GLY A 35 -24.10 -12.25 -8.35
CA GLY A 35 -25.31 -12.93 -7.85
C GLY A 35 -25.47 -12.91 -6.32
N ALA A 36 -24.76 -12.03 -5.61
CA ALA A 36 -24.64 -12.03 -4.15
C ALA A 36 -25.70 -11.16 -3.43
N LEU A 37 -26.56 -10.44 -4.15
CA LEU A 37 -27.55 -9.54 -3.55
C LEU A 37 -28.61 -10.27 -2.70
N SER A 38 -29.00 -11.49 -3.06
CA SER A 38 -29.95 -12.28 -2.28
C SER A 38 -29.40 -12.62 -0.89
N MET A 39 -28.09 -12.81 -0.77
CA MET A 39 -27.41 -13.07 0.50
C MET A 39 -27.53 -11.87 1.45
N ILE A 40 -27.48 -10.65 0.92
CA ILE A 40 -27.70 -9.42 1.71
C ILE A 40 -29.16 -9.29 2.14
N ALA A 41 -30.11 -9.70 1.30
CA ALA A 41 -31.53 -9.68 1.64
C ALA A 41 -31.87 -10.56 2.85
N GLN A 42 -31.14 -11.66 3.05
CA GLN A 42 -31.35 -12.59 4.17
C GLN A 42 -31.11 -11.94 5.54
N LEU A 43 -30.28 -10.89 5.61
CA LEU A 43 -30.03 -10.14 6.86
C LEU A 43 -31.31 -9.53 7.45
N VAL A 44 -32.33 -9.31 6.63
CA VAL A 44 -33.64 -8.77 7.06
C VAL A 44 -34.78 -9.75 6.80
N GLY A 45 -34.47 -11.05 6.64
CA GLY A 45 -35.46 -12.09 6.33
C GLY A 45 -36.03 -12.04 4.91
N GLY A 46 -35.42 -11.26 4.00
CA GLY A 46 -35.80 -11.20 2.59
C GLY A 46 -35.07 -12.26 1.74
N SER A 47 -35.58 -12.50 0.52
CA SER A 47 -35.00 -13.47 -0.41
C SER A 47 -34.69 -12.92 -1.80
N THR A 48 -35.16 -11.71 -2.14
CA THR A 48 -35.03 -11.16 -3.50
C THR A 48 -33.84 -10.21 -3.62
N GLY A 49 -33.19 -10.20 -4.79
CA GLY A 49 -32.10 -9.24 -5.08
C GLY A 49 -32.53 -7.77 -5.00
N LYS A 50 -33.82 -7.47 -5.24
CA LYS A 50 -34.40 -6.13 -5.09
C LYS A 50 -34.40 -5.67 -3.63
N VAL A 51 -34.76 -6.54 -2.69
CA VAL A 51 -34.64 -6.25 -1.25
C VAL A 51 -33.15 -6.11 -0.88
N GLY A 52 -32.31 -7.01 -1.41
CA GLY A 52 -30.86 -7.00 -1.21
C GLY A 52 -30.19 -5.66 -1.55
N ILE A 53 -30.50 -5.07 -2.72
CA ILE A 53 -29.90 -3.80 -3.12
C ILE A 53 -30.35 -2.64 -2.23
N VAL A 54 -31.62 -2.61 -1.80
CA VAL A 54 -32.12 -1.55 -0.90
C VAL A 54 -31.42 -1.65 0.46
N VAL A 55 -31.34 -2.85 1.02
CA VAL A 55 -30.63 -3.09 2.30
C VAL A 55 -29.16 -2.72 2.17
N HIS A 56 -28.51 -3.12 1.07
CA HIS A 56 -27.12 -2.77 0.80
C HIS A 56 -26.88 -1.27 0.79
N LEU A 57 -27.72 -0.50 0.09
CA LEU A 57 -27.59 0.96 0.02
C LEU A 57 -27.85 1.65 1.36
N ILE A 58 -28.77 1.14 2.18
CA ILE A 58 -28.98 1.65 3.54
C ILE A 58 -27.74 1.43 4.40
N ILE A 59 -27.18 0.20 4.39
CA ILE A 59 -25.94 -0.13 5.10
C ILE A 59 -24.80 0.77 4.61
N ALA A 60 -24.67 0.94 3.30
CA ALA A 60 -23.67 1.81 2.68
C ALA A 60 -23.79 3.27 3.14
N ALA A 61 -24.99 3.84 3.25
CA ALA A 61 -25.18 5.19 3.78
C ALA A 61 -24.80 5.31 5.27
N ILE A 62 -25.12 4.30 6.09
CA ILE A 62 -24.76 4.27 7.52
C ILE A 62 -23.24 4.18 7.68
N ILE A 63 -22.61 3.25 6.96
CA ILE A 63 -21.16 3.08 6.96
C ILE A 63 -20.46 4.34 6.43
N GLY A 64 -20.96 4.92 5.35
CA GLY A 64 -20.44 6.18 4.81
C GLY A 64 -20.53 7.34 5.80
N SER A 65 -21.61 7.42 6.58
CA SER A 65 -21.73 8.40 7.67
C SER A 65 -20.59 8.26 8.70
N GLY A 66 -20.24 7.01 9.03
CA GLY A 66 -19.10 6.69 9.89
C GLY A 66 -17.76 7.12 9.27
N PHE A 67 -17.58 6.92 7.97
CA PHE A 67 -16.40 7.41 7.25
C PHE A 67 -16.27 8.94 7.32
N GLY A 68 -17.38 9.65 7.09
CA GLY A 68 -17.42 11.11 7.19
C GLY A 68 -17.02 11.62 8.59
N LEU A 69 -17.45 10.93 9.65
CA LEU A 69 -17.04 11.22 11.03
C LEU A 69 -15.56 10.94 11.30
N LEU A 70 -15.04 9.83 10.75
CA LEU A 70 -13.62 9.46 10.87
C LEU A 70 -12.72 10.53 10.25
N ILE A 71 -13.07 11.02 9.05
CA ILE A 71 -12.28 12.00 8.30
C ILE A 71 -12.52 13.44 8.79
N TRP A 72 -13.62 13.71 9.48
CA TRP A 72 -13.99 15.07 9.89
C TRP A 72 -12.88 15.84 10.62
N HIS A 73 -12.13 15.15 11.49
CA HIS A 73 -11.01 15.75 12.23
C HIS A 73 -9.66 15.61 11.52
N GLN A 74 -9.60 14.83 10.44
CA GLN A 74 -8.39 14.61 9.66
C GLN A 74 -8.15 15.79 8.72
N ARG A 75 -6.90 16.24 8.63
CA ARG A 75 -6.48 17.24 7.62
C ARG A 75 -5.91 16.52 6.40
N ALA A 76 -6.64 15.52 5.92
CA ALA A 76 -6.21 14.64 4.85
C ALA A 76 -6.42 15.31 3.49
N GLY A 77 -5.38 15.33 2.64
CA GLY A 77 -5.53 15.62 1.22
C GLY A 77 -6.32 14.53 0.49
N ILE A 78 -6.45 14.67 -0.83
CA ILE A 78 -7.20 13.72 -1.66
C ILE A 78 -6.60 12.31 -1.54
N GLY A 79 -5.27 12.20 -1.72
CA GLY A 79 -4.54 10.94 -1.59
C GLY A 79 -4.60 10.34 -0.20
N GLU A 80 -4.46 11.16 0.85
CA GLU A 80 -4.61 10.71 2.24
C GLU A 80 -6.00 10.13 2.50
N THR A 81 -7.05 10.79 2.00
CA THR A 81 -8.44 10.34 2.16
C THR A 81 -8.70 9.03 1.42
N LEU A 82 -8.09 8.85 0.25
CA LEU A 82 -8.15 7.58 -0.50
C LEU A 82 -7.63 6.40 0.32
N PHE A 83 -6.46 6.55 0.97
CA PHE A 83 -5.91 5.46 1.79
C PHE A 83 -6.75 5.17 3.03
N TRP A 84 -7.31 6.20 3.66
CA TRP A 84 -8.32 5.98 4.70
C TRP A 84 -9.51 5.19 4.16
N GLY A 85 -9.97 5.48 2.93
CA GLY A 85 -11.02 4.72 2.25
C GLY A 85 -10.67 3.24 2.10
N LEU A 86 -9.46 2.91 1.64
CA LEU A 86 -8.98 1.53 1.49
C LEU A 86 -8.94 0.78 2.83
N THR A 87 -8.36 1.40 3.85
CA THR A 87 -8.30 0.83 5.21
C THR A 87 -9.70 0.66 5.79
N TYR A 88 -10.58 1.65 5.59
CA TYR A 88 -11.96 1.61 6.07
C TYR A 88 -12.79 0.53 5.36
N GLY A 89 -12.64 0.37 4.05
CA GLY A 89 -13.24 -0.72 3.29
C GLY A 89 -12.82 -2.08 3.85
N THR A 90 -11.51 -2.29 4.05
CA THR A 90 -11.00 -3.54 4.63
C THR A 90 -11.52 -3.79 6.04
N LEU A 91 -11.58 -2.75 6.88
CA LEU A 91 -12.17 -2.85 8.22
C LEU A 91 -13.60 -3.38 8.13
N TRP A 92 -14.41 -2.88 7.19
CA TRP A 92 -15.78 -3.35 7.00
C TRP A 92 -15.88 -4.71 6.32
N TRP A 93 -14.90 -5.13 5.54
CA TRP A 93 -14.82 -6.53 5.08
C TRP A 93 -14.61 -7.49 6.26
N PHE A 94 -13.71 -7.13 7.19
CA PHE A 94 -13.50 -7.91 8.39
C PHE A 94 -14.74 -7.91 9.31
N LEU A 95 -15.33 -6.73 9.56
CA LEU A 95 -16.49 -6.62 10.44
C LEU A 95 -17.76 -7.20 9.81
N GLY A 96 -18.04 -6.97 8.53
CA GLY A 96 -19.27 -7.39 7.87
C GLY A 96 -19.23 -8.87 7.49
N PRO A 97 -18.70 -9.22 6.31
CA PRO A 97 -18.63 -10.60 5.80
C PRO A 97 -17.99 -11.62 6.72
N LEU A 98 -16.90 -11.29 7.43
CA LEU A 98 -16.17 -12.28 8.25
C LEU A 98 -16.69 -12.41 9.70
N THR A 99 -17.31 -11.36 10.23
CA THR A 99 -17.67 -11.31 11.66
C THR A 99 -19.18 -11.24 11.87
N LEU A 100 -19.81 -10.13 11.49
CA LEU A 100 -21.23 -9.87 11.80
C LEU A 100 -22.17 -10.78 11.01
N MET A 101 -21.90 -10.99 9.73
CA MET A 101 -22.79 -11.78 8.88
C MET A 101 -22.85 -13.26 9.29
N PRO A 102 -21.73 -13.97 9.51
CA PRO A 102 -21.76 -15.35 10.03
C PRO A 102 -22.34 -15.41 11.44
N LEU A 103 -22.08 -14.40 12.27
CA LEU A 103 -22.62 -14.34 13.63
C LEU A 103 -24.14 -14.25 13.62
N PHE A 104 -24.72 -13.39 12.78
CA PHE A 104 -26.17 -13.24 12.67
C PHE A 104 -26.86 -14.41 11.97
N LEU A 105 -26.23 -15.00 10.94
CA LEU A 105 -26.86 -16.05 10.15
C LEU A 105 -26.63 -17.46 10.71
N LYS A 106 -25.50 -17.71 11.37
CA LYS A 106 -25.06 -19.03 11.81
C LYS A 106 -24.70 -19.12 13.29
N GLY A 107 -24.59 -17.99 14.00
CA GLY A 107 -24.14 -17.97 15.41
C GLY A 107 -22.64 -18.22 15.60
N THR A 108 -21.83 -18.15 14.54
CA THR A 108 -20.37 -18.42 14.57
C THR A 108 -19.58 -17.28 13.95
N LEU A 109 -18.26 -17.21 14.21
CA LEU A 109 -17.35 -16.28 13.51
C LEU A 109 -16.76 -16.96 12.27
N GLY A 110 -16.57 -16.21 11.18
CA GLY A 110 -15.95 -16.68 9.93
C GLY A 110 -14.45 -16.39 9.86
N TRP A 111 -13.73 -16.68 10.95
CA TRP A 111 -12.31 -16.31 11.09
C TRP A 111 -11.34 -17.45 10.76
N ASP A 112 -11.84 -18.60 10.31
CA ASP A 112 -11.01 -19.68 9.78
C ASP A 112 -10.57 -19.40 8.33
N LEU A 113 -9.45 -20.00 7.92
CA LEU A 113 -8.84 -19.76 6.62
C LEU A 113 -9.79 -20.09 5.45
N ALA A 114 -10.52 -21.19 5.54
CA ALA A 114 -11.42 -21.63 4.46
C ALA A 114 -12.58 -20.64 4.27
N PHE A 115 -13.17 -20.14 5.36
CA PHE A 115 -14.19 -19.12 5.28
C PHE A 115 -13.64 -17.81 4.72
N VAL A 116 -12.48 -17.34 5.20
CA VAL A 116 -11.83 -16.12 4.70
C VAL A 116 -11.53 -16.22 3.20
N GLN A 117 -11.05 -17.37 2.73
CA GLN A 117 -10.82 -17.67 1.32
C GLN A 117 -12.12 -17.64 0.51
N SER A 118 -13.22 -18.22 1.01
CA SER A 118 -14.53 -18.17 0.35
C SER A 118 -15.10 -16.75 0.26
N ALA A 119 -14.77 -15.89 1.22
CA ALA A 119 -15.19 -14.49 1.28
C ALA A 119 -14.29 -13.53 0.48
N PHE A 120 -13.24 -14.04 -0.18
CA PHE A 120 -12.27 -13.23 -0.93
C PHE A 120 -12.91 -12.29 -1.98
N PRO A 121 -13.91 -12.70 -2.79
CA PRO A 121 -14.54 -11.78 -3.75
C PRO A 121 -15.14 -10.52 -3.09
N SER A 122 -15.65 -10.67 -1.86
CA SER A 122 -16.24 -9.55 -1.13
C SER A 122 -15.17 -8.57 -0.63
N LEU A 123 -13.91 -8.99 -0.46
CA LEU A 123 -12.80 -8.09 -0.10
C LEU A 123 -12.63 -7.01 -1.15
N LEU A 124 -12.53 -7.41 -2.44
CA LEU A 124 -12.41 -6.47 -3.55
C LEU A 124 -13.60 -5.50 -3.56
N GLY A 125 -14.82 -6.01 -3.40
CA GLY A 125 -16.02 -5.17 -3.29
C GLY A 125 -15.95 -4.12 -2.18
N HIS A 126 -15.42 -4.47 -1.01
CA HIS A 126 -15.23 -3.53 0.10
C HIS A 126 -14.08 -2.52 -0.16
N LEU A 127 -13.00 -2.94 -0.84
CA LEU A 127 -11.95 -2.02 -1.28
C LEU A 127 -12.50 -0.98 -2.25
N PHE A 128 -13.27 -1.41 -3.26
CA PHE A 128 -13.93 -0.50 -4.21
C PHE A 128 -14.97 0.40 -3.54
N TYR A 129 -15.74 -0.13 -2.58
CA TYR A 129 -16.64 0.66 -1.74
C TYR A 129 -15.86 1.78 -1.02
N GLY A 130 -14.75 1.43 -0.35
CA GLY A 130 -13.93 2.36 0.40
C GLY A 130 -13.30 3.45 -0.46
N VAL A 131 -12.69 3.06 -1.60
CA VAL A 131 -12.11 3.98 -2.58
C VAL A 131 -13.17 4.94 -3.13
N SER A 132 -14.31 4.41 -3.58
CA SER A 132 -15.37 5.22 -4.18
C SER A 132 -16.01 6.17 -3.16
N THR A 133 -16.20 5.71 -1.92
CA THR A 133 -16.66 6.54 -0.80
C THR A 133 -15.66 7.66 -0.50
N ALA A 134 -14.37 7.35 -0.42
CA ALA A 134 -13.35 8.37 -0.16
C ALA A 134 -13.31 9.44 -1.26
N LEU A 135 -13.28 9.03 -2.53
CA LEU A 135 -13.24 9.96 -3.66
C LEU A 135 -14.52 10.80 -3.75
N ALA A 136 -15.70 10.18 -3.58
CA ALA A 136 -16.97 10.91 -3.56
C ALA A 136 -17.03 11.92 -2.41
N PHE A 137 -16.54 11.55 -1.22
CA PHE A 137 -16.49 12.45 -0.06
C PHE A 137 -15.61 13.68 -0.35
N VAL A 138 -14.43 13.46 -0.94
CA VAL A 138 -13.54 14.56 -1.36
C VAL A 138 -14.23 15.46 -2.37
N LEU A 139 -14.90 14.91 -3.38
CA LEU A 139 -15.60 15.70 -4.40
C LEU A 139 -16.74 16.54 -3.80
N ILE A 140 -17.48 15.99 -2.85
CA ILE A 140 -18.53 16.72 -2.11
C ILE A 140 -17.94 17.85 -1.25
N LYS A 141 -16.66 17.73 -0.85
CA LYS A 141 -15.94 18.68 0.02
C LYS A 141 -14.91 19.56 -0.69
N ARG A 142 -14.85 19.50 -2.02
CA ARG A 142 -13.76 19.99 -2.87
C ARG A 142 -13.28 21.41 -2.52
N ASP A 143 -14.19 22.33 -2.19
CA ASP A 143 -13.88 23.73 -1.85
C ASP A 143 -12.95 23.90 -0.63
N ARG A 144 -12.76 22.86 0.19
CA ARG A 144 -11.88 22.89 1.37
C ARG A 144 -10.54 22.18 1.18
N MET A 145 -10.37 21.41 0.10
CA MET A 145 -9.28 20.42 -0.02
C MET A 145 -8.52 20.45 -1.36
N ALA A 146 -8.98 21.23 -2.34
CA ALA A 146 -8.41 21.19 -3.69
C ALA A 146 -7.25 22.17 -3.88
N GLU A 147 -6.03 21.62 -3.98
CA GLU A 147 -4.95 22.26 -4.73
C GLU A 147 -4.96 21.68 -6.15
N GLU A 148 -4.90 22.55 -7.17
CA GLU A 148 -4.89 22.09 -8.56
C GLU A 148 -3.47 21.69 -9.03
N PRO A 149 -3.33 20.60 -9.80
CA PRO A 149 -2.05 20.20 -10.33
C PRO A 149 -1.54 21.21 -11.36
N SER A 150 -0.26 21.55 -11.29
CA SER A 150 0.37 22.38 -12.32
C SER A 150 0.63 21.56 -13.59
N PHE A 151 0.71 22.23 -14.74
CA PHE A 151 1.07 21.56 -16.00
C PHE A 151 2.40 20.79 -15.88
N GLY A 152 3.37 21.34 -15.15
CA GLY A 152 4.65 20.68 -14.88
C GLY A 152 4.52 19.42 -14.02
N SER A 153 3.64 19.37 -13.01
CA SER A 153 3.39 18.12 -12.25
C SER A 153 2.72 17.07 -13.13
N VAL A 154 1.78 17.46 -13.99
CA VAL A 154 1.12 16.55 -14.94
C VAL A 154 2.13 15.86 -15.86
N ILE A 155 3.05 16.61 -16.48
CA ILE A 155 4.10 16.04 -17.34
C ILE A 155 4.97 15.04 -16.56
N ARG A 156 5.43 15.41 -15.37
CA ARG A 156 6.27 14.54 -14.53
C ARG A 156 5.55 13.26 -14.12
N GLY A 157 4.26 13.35 -13.79
CA GLY A 157 3.43 12.19 -13.49
C GLY A 157 3.29 11.25 -14.67
N LEU A 158 2.98 11.79 -15.86
CA LEU A 158 2.90 11.02 -17.11
C LEU A 158 4.22 10.30 -17.41
N LEU A 159 5.35 11.02 -17.35
CA LEU A 159 6.67 10.44 -17.58
C LEU A 159 7.01 9.35 -16.57
N ALA A 160 6.79 9.60 -15.27
CA ALA A 160 6.99 8.61 -14.22
C ALA A 160 6.12 7.36 -14.45
N GLY A 161 4.86 7.55 -14.82
CA GLY A 161 3.93 6.46 -15.12
C GLY A 161 4.34 5.61 -16.32
N VAL A 162 4.75 6.25 -17.43
CA VAL A 162 5.21 5.55 -18.65
C VAL A 162 6.51 4.79 -18.40
N LEU A 163 7.48 5.39 -17.69
CA LEU A 163 8.73 4.72 -17.33
C LEU A 163 8.50 3.53 -16.39
N SER A 164 7.61 3.68 -15.41
CA SER A 164 7.23 2.56 -14.55
C SER A 164 6.51 1.46 -15.32
N ALA A 165 5.64 1.80 -16.28
CA ALA A 165 4.97 0.82 -17.14
C ALA A 165 5.97 0.08 -18.05
N TRP A 166 6.98 0.77 -18.56
CA TRP A 166 8.08 0.14 -19.28
C TRP A 166 8.82 -0.89 -18.41
N PHE A 167 9.13 -0.52 -17.16
CA PHE A 167 9.73 -1.44 -16.19
C PHE A 167 8.84 -2.67 -15.93
N LEU A 168 7.56 -2.45 -15.66
CA LEU A 168 6.59 -3.52 -15.42
C LEU A 168 6.51 -4.48 -16.61
N GLY A 169 6.31 -3.95 -17.82
CA GLY A 169 6.23 -4.76 -19.03
C GLY A 169 7.53 -5.52 -19.32
N SER A 170 8.68 -4.92 -19.02
CA SER A 170 9.98 -5.58 -19.19
C SER A 170 10.12 -6.78 -18.26
N MET A 171 9.72 -6.63 -16.99
CA MET A 171 9.73 -7.72 -16.01
C MET A 171 8.72 -8.81 -16.35
N LEU A 172 7.53 -8.46 -16.83
CA LEU A 172 6.55 -9.45 -17.27
C LEU A 172 7.02 -10.18 -18.53
N ASN A 173 7.66 -9.49 -19.46
CA ASN A 173 8.19 -10.09 -20.68
C ASN A 173 9.34 -11.05 -20.38
N ALA A 174 10.26 -10.68 -19.49
CA ALA A 174 11.35 -11.55 -19.05
C ALA A 174 10.86 -12.86 -18.40
N GLN A 175 9.64 -12.85 -17.87
CA GLN A 175 8.98 -13.99 -17.23
C GLN A 175 8.06 -14.79 -18.16
N GLY A 176 7.93 -14.39 -19.44
CA GLY A 176 6.93 -14.95 -20.35
C GLY A 176 5.48 -14.62 -19.98
N GLN A 177 5.25 -13.70 -19.02
CA GLN A 177 3.94 -13.33 -18.49
C GLN A 177 3.25 -12.24 -19.32
N LEU A 178 3.95 -11.64 -20.30
CA LEU A 178 3.36 -10.61 -21.16
C LEU A 178 2.21 -11.17 -22.04
N SER A 179 2.33 -12.41 -22.51
CA SER A 179 1.26 -13.08 -23.26
C SER A 179 0.05 -13.39 -22.36
N ALA A 180 0.29 -13.80 -21.11
CA ALA A 180 -0.78 -13.98 -20.12
C ALA A 180 -1.51 -12.66 -19.81
N PHE A 181 -0.77 -11.55 -19.78
CA PHE A 181 -1.36 -10.21 -19.65
C PHE A 181 -2.22 -9.84 -20.87
N ALA A 182 -1.77 -10.15 -22.10
CA ALA A 182 -2.57 -9.94 -23.31
C ALA A 182 -3.88 -10.74 -23.28
N ALA A 183 -3.80 -12.00 -22.82
CA ALA A 183 -4.93 -12.93 -22.78
C ALA A 183 -6.07 -12.44 -21.89
N MET A 184 -5.80 -11.60 -20.88
CA MET A 184 -6.85 -10.96 -20.06
C MET A 184 -7.83 -10.12 -20.88
N MET A 185 -7.40 -9.60 -22.02
CA MET A 185 -8.21 -8.82 -22.96
C MET A 185 -8.65 -9.66 -24.17
N ASN A 186 -8.63 -10.99 -24.06
CA ASN A 186 -8.92 -11.93 -25.14
C ASN A 186 -8.05 -11.67 -26.40
N SER A 187 -6.75 -11.40 -26.20
CA SER A 187 -5.78 -11.10 -27.24
C SER A 187 -4.51 -11.94 -27.05
N GLU A 188 -3.94 -12.43 -28.15
CA GLU A 188 -2.63 -13.10 -28.16
C GLU A 188 -1.48 -12.14 -28.49
N SER A 189 -1.80 -10.89 -28.83
CA SER A 189 -0.81 -9.91 -29.30
C SER A 189 -0.05 -9.26 -28.16
N GLN A 190 1.28 -9.48 -28.11
CA GLN A 190 2.17 -8.77 -27.19
C GLN A 190 2.18 -7.26 -27.40
N LEU A 191 1.91 -6.78 -28.63
CA LEU A 191 1.77 -5.35 -28.91
C LEU A 191 0.59 -4.76 -28.14
N VAL A 192 -0.55 -5.47 -28.11
CA VAL A 192 -1.72 -5.06 -27.33
C VAL A 192 -1.38 -5.01 -25.83
N ALA A 193 -0.63 -5.99 -25.32
CA ALA A 193 -0.18 -5.96 -23.93
C ALA A 193 0.67 -4.71 -23.61
N TRP A 194 1.65 -4.38 -24.46
CA TRP A 194 2.49 -3.19 -24.28
C TRP A 194 1.70 -1.89 -24.35
N ILE A 195 0.82 -1.74 -25.34
CA ILE A 195 -0.05 -0.55 -25.47
C ILE A 195 -0.90 -0.39 -24.21
N THR A 196 -1.53 -1.47 -23.74
CA THR A 196 -2.34 -1.43 -22.51
C THR A 196 -1.51 -1.08 -21.29
N LEU A 197 -0.30 -1.63 -21.13
CA LEU A 197 0.60 -1.28 -20.02
C LEU A 197 0.96 0.21 -20.04
N PHE A 198 1.27 0.79 -21.21
CA PHE A 198 1.56 2.22 -21.32
C PHE A 198 0.33 3.09 -21.03
N ILE A 199 -0.87 2.68 -21.44
CA ILE A 199 -2.11 3.37 -21.09
C ILE A 199 -2.32 3.34 -19.58
N ILE A 200 -2.18 2.17 -18.95
CA ILE A 200 -2.23 2.02 -17.48
C ILE A 200 -1.19 2.91 -16.82
N GLY A 201 0.05 2.92 -17.32
CA GLY A 201 1.13 3.78 -16.85
C GLY A 201 0.77 5.25 -16.88
N ALA A 202 0.27 5.75 -18.01
CA ALA A 202 -0.14 7.13 -18.17
C ALA A 202 -1.30 7.50 -17.23
N LEU A 203 -2.34 6.65 -17.15
CA LEU A 203 -3.48 6.87 -16.26
C LEU A 203 -3.07 6.82 -14.78
N ALA A 204 -2.17 5.91 -14.40
CA ALA A 204 -1.61 5.83 -13.07
C ALA A 204 -0.77 7.06 -12.72
N GLY A 205 0.03 7.55 -13.67
CA GLY A 205 0.82 8.78 -13.51
C GLY A 205 -0.07 10.00 -13.28
N LEU A 206 -1.11 10.16 -14.11
CA LEU A 206 -2.11 11.22 -13.95
C LEU A 206 -2.87 11.10 -12.63
N GLY A 207 -3.34 9.89 -12.30
CA GLY A 207 -4.03 9.62 -11.05
C GLY A 207 -3.16 9.95 -9.85
N PHE A 208 -1.87 9.59 -9.87
CA PHE A 208 -0.94 9.92 -8.79
C PHE A 208 -0.75 11.43 -8.62
N VAL A 209 -0.67 12.20 -9.71
CA VAL A 209 -0.61 13.66 -9.67
C VAL A 209 -1.88 14.28 -9.09
N LEU A 210 -3.05 13.75 -9.44
CA LEU A 210 -4.33 14.22 -8.90
C LEU A 210 -4.45 13.95 -7.39
N LEU A 211 -3.85 12.85 -6.93
CA LEU A 211 -3.79 12.51 -5.50
C LEU A 211 -2.72 13.31 -4.76
N TYR A 212 -1.59 13.60 -5.41
CA TYR A 212 -0.42 14.30 -4.86
C TYR A 212 0.10 15.43 -5.77
N PRO A 213 -0.62 16.57 -5.84
CA PRO A 213 -0.24 17.69 -6.70
C PRO A 213 1.14 18.30 -6.37
N ARG A 214 1.57 18.20 -5.10
CA ARG A 214 2.91 18.61 -4.63
C ARG A 214 3.68 17.41 -4.09
N SER A 215 4.96 17.32 -4.44
CA SER A 215 5.91 16.39 -3.83
C SER A 215 6.43 16.94 -2.50
N THR A 216 5.58 16.99 -1.47
CA THR A 216 6.00 17.47 -0.12
C THR A 216 6.49 16.38 0.82
N ASP A 217 6.30 15.11 0.45
CA ASP A 217 6.64 13.99 1.32
C ASP A 217 8.08 13.52 1.16
N THR A 218 8.67 13.07 2.27
CA THR A 218 9.94 12.35 2.25
C THR A 218 9.83 11.08 1.42
N SER A 219 10.92 10.71 0.76
CA SER A 219 10.97 9.57 -0.17
C SER A 219 10.52 8.23 0.41
N GLY A 220 10.69 7.98 1.72
CA GLY A 220 10.18 6.77 2.37
C GLY A 220 8.66 6.64 2.37
N ALA A 221 7.93 7.70 2.75
CA ALA A 221 6.47 7.69 2.73
C ALA A 221 5.97 7.57 1.28
N GLY A 222 6.59 8.31 0.36
CA GLY A 222 6.31 8.23 -1.08
C GLY A 222 6.45 6.81 -1.62
N LEU A 223 7.53 6.11 -1.26
CA LEU A 223 7.76 4.71 -1.63
C LEU A 223 6.59 3.81 -1.21
N ILE A 224 6.21 3.83 0.07
CA ILE A 224 5.15 2.96 0.60
C ILE A 224 3.78 3.33 0.00
N ARG A 225 3.50 4.63 -0.17
CA ARG A 225 2.29 5.09 -0.87
C ARG A 225 2.24 4.58 -2.30
N GLY A 226 3.38 4.65 -3.01
CA GLY A 226 3.55 4.08 -4.33
C GLY A 226 3.24 2.59 -4.35
N THR A 227 3.79 1.81 -3.42
CA THR A 227 3.51 0.37 -3.29
C THR A 227 2.00 0.09 -3.14
N VAL A 228 1.32 0.82 -2.25
CA VAL A 228 -0.14 0.67 -2.05
C VAL A 228 -0.94 1.15 -3.27
N TYR A 229 -0.50 2.21 -3.94
CA TYR A 229 -1.10 2.68 -5.17
C TYR A 229 -0.96 1.65 -6.30
N GLY A 230 0.17 0.95 -6.35
CA GLY A 230 0.39 -0.20 -7.22
C GLY A 230 -0.59 -1.34 -6.95
N PHE A 231 -0.82 -1.68 -5.68
CA PHE A 231 -1.83 -2.66 -5.28
C PHE A 231 -3.23 -2.28 -5.79
N LEU A 232 -3.60 -1.00 -5.68
CA LEU A 232 -4.87 -0.50 -6.18
C LEU A 232 -4.97 -0.67 -7.71
N TRP A 233 -3.90 -0.42 -8.46
CA TRP A 233 -3.87 -0.66 -9.92
C TRP A 233 -3.93 -2.13 -10.31
N TRP A 234 -3.40 -3.04 -9.50
CA TRP A 234 -3.61 -4.47 -9.69
C TRP A 234 -5.09 -4.85 -9.53
N ALA A 235 -5.74 -4.37 -8.46
CA ALA A 235 -7.16 -4.63 -8.23
C ALA A 235 -8.07 -3.98 -9.29
N ILE A 236 -7.81 -2.72 -9.67
CA ILE A 236 -8.57 -1.99 -10.70
C ILE A 236 -8.30 -2.55 -12.09
N GLY A 237 -7.04 -2.71 -12.47
CA GLY A 237 -6.64 -3.14 -13.80
C GLY A 237 -6.81 -4.64 -13.99
N ALA A 238 -5.92 -5.42 -13.37
CA ALA A 238 -5.77 -6.85 -13.64
C ALA A 238 -6.98 -7.68 -13.19
N LEU A 239 -7.63 -7.34 -12.08
CA LEU A 239 -8.76 -8.11 -11.56
C LEU A 239 -10.14 -7.59 -11.97
N THR A 240 -10.23 -6.35 -12.50
CA THR A 240 -11.53 -5.70 -12.75
C THR A 240 -11.68 -5.21 -14.18
N LEU A 241 -10.95 -4.18 -14.59
CA LEU A 241 -11.17 -3.52 -15.88
C LEU A 241 -10.72 -4.38 -17.07
N LEU A 242 -9.54 -5.00 -17.01
CA LEU A 242 -9.05 -5.80 -18.15
C LEU A 242 -9.94 -7.03 -18.42
N PRO A 243 -10.32 -7.83 -17.40
CA PRO A 243 -11.28 -8.93 -17.59
C PRO A 243 -12.66 -8.46 -18.11
N LEU A 244 -13.16 -7.30 -17.64
CA LEU A 244 -14.41 -6.73 -18.15
C LEU A 244 -14.31 -6.32 -19.63
N ILE A 245 -13.19 -5.72 -20.03
CA ILE A 245 -12.91 -5.35 -21.43
C ILE A 245 -12.77 -6.60 -22.30
N GLY A 246 -12.10 -7.64 -21.79
CA GLY A 246 -11.96 -8.93 -22.46
C GLY A 246 -13.25 -9.76 -22.50
N GLY A 247 -14.31 -9.35 -21.81
CA GLY A 247 -15.61 -10.02 -21.79
C GLY A 247 -15.72 -11.22 -20.84
N THR A 248 -14.72 -11.45 -19.97
CA THR A 248 -14.70 -12.57 -19.01
C THR A 248 -15.39 -12.25 -17.68
N GLY A 249 -15.74 -10.97 -17.44
CA GLY A 249 -16.47 -10.54 -16.24
C GLY A 249 -15.55 -9.98 -15.15
N LEU A 250 -15.91 -10.16 -13.88
CA LEU A 250 -15.07 -9.78 -12.75
C LEU A 250 -14.17 -10.96 -12.37
N ALA A 251 -12.84 -10.77 -12.37
CA ALA A 251 -11.87 -11.78 -11.97
C ALA A 251 -11.59 -11.69 -10.45
N TRP A 252 -12.66 -11.70 -9.66
CA TRP A 252 -12.62 -11.44 -8.22
C TRP A 252 -12.58 -12.71 -7.38
N SER A 253 -12.68 -13.90 -7.98
CA SER A 253 -12.54 -15.15 -7.24
C SER A 253 -11.11 -15.31 -6.72
N LEU A 254 -10.98 -16.12 -5.67
CA LEU A 254 -9.68 -16.47 -5.14
C LEU A 254 -8.81 -17.19 -6.19
N ASP A 255 -9.43 -18.00 -7.04
CA ASP A 255 -8.73 -18.73 -8.08
C ASP A 255 -8.22 -17.78 -9.15
N GLU A 256 -9.02 -16.80 -9.60
CA GLU A 256 -8.51 -15.79 -10.52
C GLU A 256 -7.41 -14.94 -9.88
N ALA A 257 -7.52 -14.59 -8.59
CA ALA A 257 -6.48 -13.86 -7.88
C ALA A 257 -5.17 -14.66 -7.76
N ARG A 258 -5.24 -16.00 -7.62
CA ARG A 258 -4.09 -16.89 -7.65
C ARG A 258 -3.46 -16.95 -9.03
N HIS A 259 -4.25 -17.07 -10.09
CA HIS A 259 -3.76 -17.03 -11.48
C HIS A 259 -3.13 -15.67 -11.82
N GLY A 260 -3.75 -14.58 -11.33
CA GLY A 260 -3.28 -13.21 -11.50
C GLY A 260 -2.21 -12.77 -10.50
N PHE A 261 -1.74 -13.67 -9.62
CA PHE A 261 -0.76 -13.34 -8.59
C PHE A 261 0.57 -12.90 -9.20
N ALA A 262 0.95 -13.44 -10.37
CA ALA A 262 2.16 -13.04 -11.11
C ALA A 262 2.24 -11.54 -11.40
N PHE A 263 1.10 -10.87 -11.53
CA PHE A 263 1.07 -9.43 -11.77
C PHE A 263 1.20 -8.62 -10.47
N LEU A 264 0.83 -9.18 -9.31
CA LEU A 264 0.79 -8.44 -8.05
C LEU A 264 2.16 -7.88 -7.64
N PRO A 265 3.24 -8.67 -7.50
CA PRO A 265 4.57 -8.12 -7.20
C PRO A 265 5.01 -7.05 -8.20
N GLY A 266 4.73 -7.26 -9.49
CA GLY A 266 5.02 -6.30 -10.54
C GLY A 266 4.30 -4.96 -10.35
N PHE A 267 2.99 -4.99 -10.08
CA PHE A 267 2.21 -3.78 -9.82
C PHE A 267 2.64 -3.05 -8.53
N LEU A 268 3.01 -3.79 -7.48
CA LEU A 268 3.55 -3.20 -6.25
C LEU A 268 4.87 -2.45 -6.52
N LEU A 269 5.79 -3.06 -7.27
CA LEU A 269 7.06 -2.43 -7.65
C LEU A 269 6.85 -1.28 -8.66
N PHE A 270 5.90 -1.42 -9.59
CA PHE A 270 5.49 -0.37 -10.53
C PHE A 270 5.05 0.90 -9.79
N GLY A 271 4.17 0.77 -8.80
CA GLY A 271 3.68 1.91 -8.03
C GLY A 271 4.77 2.55 -7.17
N ALA A 272 5.62 1.73 -6.54
CA ALA A 272 6.79 2.19 -5.80
C ALA A 272 7.74 3.01 -6.69
N LEU A 273 8.07 2.48 -7.87
CA LEU A 273 8.92 3.15 -8.86
C LEU A 273 8.28 4.44 -9.38
N LEU A 274 6.96 4.44 -9.63
CA LEU A 274 6.23 5.62 -10.09
C LEU A 274 6.36 6.76 -9.10
N ALA A 275 6.13 6.50 -7.81
CA ALA A 275 6.26 7.50 -6.76
C ALA A 275 7.68 8.04 -6.65
N LEU A 276 8.69 7.16 -6.70
CA LEU A 276 10.11 7.58 -6.64
C LEU A 276 10.52 8.41 -7.86
N LEU A 277 10.13 8.00 -9.08
CA LEU A 277 10.44 8.73 -10.30
C LEU A 277 9.75 10.09 -10.31
N TYR A 278 8.49 10.18 -9.88
CA TYR A 278 7.77 11.45 -9.79
C TYR A 278 8.47 12.44 -8.83
N GLN A 279 8.88 11.97 -7.66
CA GLN A 279 9.62 12.79 -6.69
C GLN A 279 11.00 13.18 -7.22
N TRP A 280 11.73 12.24 -7.84
CA TRP A 280 13.04 12.50 -8.41
C TRP A 280 12.97 13.54 -9.53
N LEU A 281 11.97 13.44 -10.42
CA LEU A 281 11.72 14.44 -11.47
C LEU A 281 11.33 15.80 -10.87
N ASP A 282 10.59 15.83 -9.75
CA ASP A 282 10.28 17.09 -9.06
C ASP A 282 11.53 17.77 -8.51
N VAL A 283 12.40 17.02 -7.86
CA VAL A 283 13.69 17.51 -7.35
C VAL A 283 14.59 17.97 -8.50
N LEU A 284 14.70 17.18 -9.57
CA LEU A 284 15.52 17.51 -10.74
C LEU A 284 15.07 18.83 -11.39
N VAL A 285 13.76 19.00 -11.59
CA VAL A 285 13.19 20.23 -12.16
C VAL A 285 13.50 21.44 -11.28
N ARG A 286 13.34 21.33 -9.96
CA ARG A 286 13.70 22.43 -9.04
C ARG A 286 15.19 22.76 -9.11
N LEU A 287 16.06 21.74 -9.12
CA LEU A 287 17.51 21.95 -9.18
C LEU A 287 17.96 22.60 -10.49
N LEU A 288 17.30 22.30 -11.62
CA LEU A 288 17.70 22.81 -12.93
C LEU A 288 17.02 24.13 -13.33
N LEU A 289 15.81 24.40 -12.83
CA LEU A 289 14.94 25.47 -13.35
C LEU A 289 14.48 26.51 -12.32
N SER A 290 14.77 26.33 -11.03
CA SER A 290 14.49 27.39 -10.04
C SER A 290 15.77 28.07 -9.56
N ASP A 291 15.80 29.41 -9.68
CA ASP A 291 16.82 30.29 -9.08
C ASP A 291 16.67 30.40 -7.54
N GLU A 292 15.63 29.77 -6.97
CA GLU A 292 15.39 29.72 -5.54
C GLU A 292 16.39 28.78 -4.87
N ILE A 293 17.45 29.37 -4.31
CA ILE A 293 18.18 28.82 -3.17
C ILE A 293 17.19 28.86 -1.98
N GLY A 294 16.24 27.92 -1.96
CA GLY A 294 15.27 27.81 -0.87
C GLY A 294 15.98 27.74 0.47
N GLU A 295 15.40 28.39 1.48
CA GLU A 295 15.89 28.41 2.87
C GLU A 295 16.37 27.02 3.27
N ARG A 296 17.69 26.84 3.28
CA ARG A 296 18.32 25.63 3.79
C ARG A 296 17.97 25.58 5.27
N GLU A 297 17.20 24.57 5.69
CA GLU A 297 17.05 24.22 7.12
C GLU A 297 18.45 24.34 7.77
N ASP A 298 18.54 25.10 8.87
CA ASP A 298 19.75 25.64 9.53
C ASP A 298 20.85 24.63 9.95
N GLU A 299 20.74 23.35 9.59
CA GLU A 299 21.79 22.34 9.78
C GLU A 299 22.00 21.53 8.49
N GLY A 300 23.17 21.71 7.87
CA GLY A 300 23.48 21.20 6.53
C GLY A 300 23.33 19.69 6.32
N ILE A 301 23.12 19.33 5.05
CA ILE A 301 22.92 17.97 4.50
C ILE A 301 23.98 16.94 4.98
N GLY A 302 25.18 17.39 5.38
CA GLY A 302 26.30 16.54 5.76
C GLY A 302 26.14 15.79 7.09
N THR A 303 25.81 16.46 8.20
CA THR A 303 25.91 15.81 9.53
C THR A 303 24.65 15.00 9.89
N LEU A 304 23.46 15.50 9.58
CA LEU A 304 22.20 14.82 9.85
C LEU A 304 21.97 13.60 8.94
N GLY A 305 22.35 13.70 7.66
CA GLY A 305 22.28 12.59 6.71
C GLY A 305 23.20 11.43 7.11
N LEU A 306 24.46 11.71 7.45
CA LEU A 306 25.41 10.71 7.91
C LEU A 306 25.00 10.04 9.23
N ARG A 307 24.41 10.82 10.16
CA ARG A 307 23.85 10.26 11.41
C ARG A 307 22.68 9.33 11.15
N ALA A 308 21.74 9.75 10.30
CA ALA A 308 20.59 8.92 9.93
C ALA A 308 21.04 7.63 9.23
N LEU A 309 22.03 7.72 8.34
CA LEU A 309 22.67 6.58 7.68
C LEU A 309 23.29 5.63 8.70
N GLY A 310 24.12 6.13 9.63
CA GLY A 310 24.79 5.32 10.65
C GLY A 310 23.80 4.67 11.64
N ARG A 311 22.77 5.40 12.08
CA ARG A 311 21.69 4.85 12.92
C ARG A 311 20.89 3.79 12.18
N GLY A 312 20.59 4.03 10.91
CA GLY A 312 19.95 3.08 10.03
C GLY A 312 20.77 1.79 9.89
N ALA A 313 22.07 1.91 9.63
CA ALA A 313 22.99 0.77 9.54
C ALA A 313 23.01 -0.06 10.83
N LEU A 314 23.14 0.59 11.99
CA LEU A 314 23.14 -0.08 13.31
C LEU A 314 21.80 -0.78 13.61
N ALA A 315 20.68 -0.12 13.31
CA ALA A 315 19.35 -0.72 13.43
C ALA A 315 19.18 -1.89 12.44
N GLY A 316 19.79 -1.80 11.26
CA GLY A 316 19.88 -2.86 10.26
C GLY A 316 20.62 -4.10 10.76
N ILE A 317 21.69 -3.94 11.55
CA ILE A 317 22.37 -5.07 12.20
C ILE A 317 21.41 -5.81 13.13
N VAL A 318 20.69 -5.08 14.00
CA VAL A 318 19.74 -5.69 14.95
C VAL A 318 18.63 -6.43 14.22
N GLY A 319 18.02 -5.80 13.21
CA GLY A 319 17.03 -6.47 12.36
C GLY A 319 17.62 -7.70 11.65
N GLY A 320 18.84 -7.59 11.12
CA GLY A 320 19.53 -8.67 10.41
C GLY A 320 19.81 -9.88 11.29
N LEU A 321 20.19 -9.66 12.55
CA LEU A 321 20.37 -10.72 13.55
C LEU A 321 19.05 -11.44 13.86
N ILE A 322 17.95 -10.71 14.03
CA ILE A 322 16.62 -11.32 14.23
C ILE A 322 16.22 -12.15 13.01
N PHE A 323 16.42 -11.63 11.80
CA PHE A 323 16.11 -12.34 10.56
C PHE A 323 17.01 -13.58 10.37
N THR A 324 18.25 -13.53 10.84
CA THR A 324 19.15 -14.70 10.81
C THR A 324 18.54 -15.91 11.52
N LEU A 325 17.79 -15.71 12.61
CA LEU A 325 17.11 -16.81 13.32
C LEU A 325 16.14 -17.58 12.40
N VAL A 326 15.38 -16.84 11.59
CA VAL A 326 14.47 -17.44 10.59
C VAL A 326 15.27 -18.15 9.50
N MET A 327 16.35 -17.55 9.00
CA MET A 327 17.19 -18.14 7.97
C MET A 327 17.89 -19.42 8.42
N ILE A 328 18.33 -19.50 9.68
CA ILE A 328 18.90 -20.72 10.27
C ILE A 328 17.84 -21.81 10.29
N GLN A 329 16.63 -21.49 10.76
CA GLN A 329 15.55 -22.47 10.89
C GLN A 329 15.15 -23.11 9.56
N VAL A 330 15.21 -22.35 8.46
CA VAL A 330 14.85 -22.85 7.11
C VAL A 330 16.07 -23.15 6.24
N GLY A 331 17.28 -23.13 6.80
CA GLY A 331 18.51 -23.48 6.08
C GLY A 331 18.87 -22.56 4.91
N PHE A 332 18.51 -21.27 4.97
CA PHE A 332 18.61 -20.36 3.82
C PHE A 332 19.98 -19.70 3.63
N LEU A 333 20.83 -19.70 4.65
CA LEU A 333 22.12 -18.99 4.62
C LEU A 333 23.05 -19.42 3.47
N PRO A 334 23.19 -20.71 3.10
CA PRO A 334 23.96 -21.12 1.93
C PRO A 334 23.49 -20.47 0.63
N THR A 335 22.18 -20.29 0.45
CA THR A 335 21.61 -19.57 -0.72
C THR A 335 22.10 -18.13 -0.75
N VAL A 336 22.15 -17.45 0.40
CA VAL A 336 22.69 -16.08 0.49
C VAL A 336 24.19 -16.06 0.19
N ALA A 337 24.94 -17.07 0.65
CA ALA A 337 26.38 -17.18 0.37
C ALA A 337 26.68 -17.30 -1.14
N SER A 338 25.78 -17.93 -1.89
CA SER A 338 25.95 -18.14 -3.33
C SER A 338 25.96 -16.85 -4.15
N LEU A 339 25.44 -15.73 -3.60
CA LEU A 339 25.53 -14.40 -4.21
C LEU A 339 26.97 -13.94 -4.47
N ILE A 340 27.94 -14.49 -3.74
CA ILE A 340 29.37 -14.23 -3.93
C ILE A 340 30.15 -15.49 -4.30
N GLY A 341 29.46 -16.52 -4.83
CA GLY A 341 30.07 -17.79 -5.23
C GLY A 341 30.47 -18.71 -4.07
N ALA A 342 30.05 -18.42 -2.84
CA ALA A 342 30.34 -19.24 -1.67
C ALA A 342 29.18 -20.20 -1.32
N GLN A 343 29.46 -21.22 -0.50
CA GLN A 343 28.45 -22.22 -0.08
C GLN A 343 28.29 -22.33 1.44
N SER A 344 29.19 -21.74 2.23
CA SER A 344 29.17 -21.90 3.68
C SER A 344 28.07 -21.04 4.32
N ALA A 345 27.35 -21.61 5.29
CA ALA A 345 26.32 -20.89 6.05
C ALA A 345 26.90 -19.67 6.80
N PHE A 346 28.13 -19.76 7.28
CA PHE A 346 28.81 -18.64 7.94
C PHE A 346 29.09 -17.49 6.96
N THR A 347 29.58 -17.79 5.76
CA THR A 347 29.74 -16.77 4.70
C THR A 347 28.39 -16.15 4.35
N GLY A 348 27.33 -16.96 4.24
CA GLY A 348 25.98 -16.49 4.01
C GLY A 348 25.46 -15.54 5.10
N PHE A 349 25.77 -15.84 6.36
CA PHE A 349 25.47 -14.96 7.49
C PHE A 349 26.17 -13.60 7.38
N ILE A 350 27.46 -13.58 7.03
CA ILE A 350 28.21 -12.33 6.83
C ILE A 350 27.62 -11.51 5.68
N VAL A 351 27.35 -12.14 4.54
CA VAL A 351 26.73 -11.48 3.37
C VAL A 351 25.35 -10.93 3.74
N HIS A 352 24.53 -11.70 4.47
CA HIS A 352 23.23 -11.25 4.98
C HIS A 352 23.36 -10.03 5.90
N LEU A 353 24.34 -9.99 6.80
CA LEU A 353 24.57 -8.81 7.65
C LEU A 353 24.98 -7.57 6.84
N VAL A 354 25.82 -7.73 5.80
CA VAL A 354 26.17 -6.63 4.90
C VAL A 354 24.92 -6.09 4.19
N ILE A 355 24.09 -6.98 3.63
CA ILE A 355 22.81 -6.60 3.01
C ILE A 355 21.91 -5.89 4.03
N SER A 356 21.81 -6.43 5.24
CA SER A 356 21.01 -5.87 6.33
C SER A 356 21.47 -4.47 6.74
N ILE A 357 22.78 -4.19 6.71
CA ILE A 357 23.36 -2.87 6.95
C ILE A 357 22.96 -1.89 5.83
N LEU A 358 23.06 -2.30 4.56
CA LEU A 358 22.71 -1.45 3.42
C LEU A 358 21.21 -1.11 3.42
N ILE A 359 20.36 -2.10 3.69
CA ILE A 359 18.91 -1.90 3.83
C ILE A 359 18.60 -1.00 5.03
N GLY A 360 19.28 -1.18 6.16
CA GLY A 360 19.09 -0.33 7.33
C GLY A 360 19.51 1.11 7.08
N ALA A 361 20.66 1.32 6.44
CA ALA A 361 21.17 2.63 6.06
C ALA A 361 20.19 3.39 5.16
N SER A 362 19.62 2.71 4.16
CA SER A 362 18.58 3.28 3.29
C SER A 362 17.31 3.64 4.07
N TYR A 363 16.86 2.82 5.03
CA TYR A 363 15.74 3.18 5.91
C TYR A 363 16.00 4.47 6.68
N GLY A 364 17.20 4.63 7.25
CA GLY A 364 17.57 5.84 7.97
C GLY A 364 17.47 7.09 7.10
N ILE A 365 17.88 7.02 5.84
CA ILE A 365 17.75 8.12 4.88
C ILE A 365 16.28 8.39 4.54
N LEU A 366 15.52 7.34 4.22
CA LEU A 366 14.16 7.43 3.71
C LEU A 366 13.13 7.85 4.76
N PHE A 367 13.28 7.41 6.02
CA PHE A 367 12.25 7.49 7.07
C PHE A 367 12.60 8.38 8.27
N ARG A 368 13.74 9.09 8.26
CA ARG A 368 14.17 9.95 9.39
C ARG A 368 13.12 10.93 9.92
N LYS A 369 12.30 11.52 9.04
CA LYS A 369 11.26 12.51 9.44
C LYS A 369 9.91 11.86 9.79
N GLN A 370 9.80 10.54 9.78
CA GLN A 370 8.50 9.82 9.84
C GLN A 370 8.28 8.96 11.10
N SER A 371 9.35 8.59 11.83
CA SER A 371 9.25 7.78 13.05
C SER A 371 9.17 8.67 14.29
N GLN A 372 8.00 9.23 14.59
CA GLN A 372 7.80 10.20 15.69
C GLN A 372 7.45 9.55 17.03
N ASP A 373 7.01 8.30 17.02
CA ASP A 373 6.63 7.49 18.18
C ASP A 373 6.85 6.00 17.90
N LEU A 374 6.74 5.16 18.93
CA LEU A 374 6.96 3.72 18.79
C LEU A 374 5.96 3.06 17.83
N GLY A 375 4.71 3.54 17.85
CA GLY A 375 3.70 3.16 16.88
C GLY A 375 4.23 3.43 15.49
N SER A 376 4.39 4.71 15.11
CA SER A 376 4.87 5.14 13.77
C SER A 376 6.13 4.41 13.31
N ALA A 377 7.10 4.23 14.20
CA ALA A 377 8.32 3.49 13.94
C ALA A 377 8.07 2.03 13.54
N LEU A 378 7.19 1.33 14.28
CA LEU A 378 6.86 -0.07 14.00
C LEU A 378 6.23 -0.23 12.62
N GLY A 379 5.18 0.51 12.30
CA GLY A 379 4.47 0.25 11.05
C GLY A 379 5.18 0.80 9.79
N TRP A 380 6.01 1.85 9.89
CA TRP A 380 6.92 2.20 8.79
C TRP A 380 7.97 1.13 8.57
N GLY A 381 8.54 0.61 9.67
CA GLY A 381 9.46 -0.52 9.64
C GLY A 381 8.86 -1.75 8.99
N VAL A 382 7.67 -2.19 9.43
CA VAL A 382 6.93 -3.33 8.87
C VAL A 382 6.59 -3.10 7.40
N SER A 383 6.16 -1.90 7.03
CA SER A 383 5.86 -1.57 5.62
C SER A 383 7.10 -1.65 4.73
N TYR A 384 8.24 -1.17 5.24
CA TYR A 384 9.51 -1.25 4.55
C TYR A 384 10.02 -2.69 4.44
N GLY A 385 9.86 -3.49 5.50
CA GLY A 385 10.13 -4.93 5.48
C GLY A 385 9.30 -5.65 4.42
N PHE A 386 7.99 -5.39 4.37
CA PHE A 386 7.11 -5.95 3.34
C PHE A 386 7.55 -5.57 1.93
N PHE A 387 7.89 -4.31 1.70
CA PHE A 387 8.45 -3.87 0.42
C PHE A 387 9.73 -4.64 0.06
N TRP A 388 10.65 -4.82 1.01
CA TRP A 388 11.88 -5.58 0.80
C TRP A 388 11.67 -7.08 0.61
N TRP A 389 10.57 -7.66 1.09
CA TRP A 389 10.24 -9.04 0.76
C TRP A 389 9.90 -9.18 -0.74
N ILE A 390 9.20 -8.22 -1.32
CA ILE A 390 8.87 -8.20 -2.75
C ILE A 390 10.13 -7.91 -3.57
N LEU A 391 10.88 -6.88 -3.19
CA LEU A 391 12.06 -6.44 -3.93
C LEU A 391 13.24 -7.41 -3.76
N GLY A 392 13.46 -7.95 -2.56
CA GLY A 392 14.61 -8.79 -2.21
C GLY A 392 14.47 -10.21 -2.74
N PRO A 393 13.90 -11.15 -1.96
CA PRO A 393 13.87 -12.56 -2.33
C PRO A 393 13.03 -12.87 -3.58
N LEU A 394 11.93 -12.16 -3.83
CA LEU A 394 11.08 -12.43 -5.01
C LEU A 394 11.60 -11.81 -6.31
N THR A 395 12.50 -10.81 -6.25
CA THR A 395 12.90 -10.06 -7.44
C THR A 395 14.42 -9.97 -7.59
N LEU A 396 15.14 -9.34 -6.66
CA LEU A 396 16.57 -9.12 -6.78
C LEU A 396 17.38 -10.39 -6.58
N LEU A 397 17.00 -11.26 -5.65
CA LEU A 397 17.73 -12.50 -5.37
C LEU A 397 17.91 -13.37 -6.63
N PRO A 398 16.84 -13.76 -7.38
CA PRO A 398 17.03 -14.54 -8.60
C PRO A 398 17.87 -13.79 -9.64
N ILE A 399 17.66 -12.47 -9.81
CA ILE A 399 18.46 -11.65 -10.75
C ILE A 399 19.95 -11.70 -10.41
N LEU A 400 20.30 -11.53 -9.12
CA LEU A 400 21.69 -11.55 -8.64
C LEU A 400 22.33 -12.94 -8.74
N LEU A 401 21.52 -14.00 -8.77
CA LEU A 401 21.96 -15.37 -9.02
C LEU A 401 21.99 -15.73 -10.51
N GLY A 402 21.70 -14.78 -11.41
CA GLY A 402 21.70 -14.99 -12.86
C GLY A 402 20.43 -15.66 -13.40
N ALA A 403 19.36 -15.72 -12.61
CA ALA A 403 18.05 -16.24 -13.02
C ALA A 403 17.05 -15.10 -13.28
N THR A 404 16.01 -15.39 -14.05
CA THR A 404 14.85 -14.51 -14.17
C THR A 404 13.99 -14.59 -12.90
N PRO A 405 13.49 -13.46 -12.36
CA PRO A 405 12.57 -13.51 -11.23
C PRO A 405 11.28 -14.21 -11.65
N GLU A 406 10.66 -14.99 -10.77
CA GLU A 406 9.39 -15.67 -11.06
C GLU A 406 8.35 -15.34 -9.98
N TRP A 407 7.34 -14.56 -10.34
CA TRP A 407 6.32 -14.09 -9.40
C TRP A 407 5.13 -15.05 -9.24
N THR A 408 5.36 -16.36 -9.21
CA THR A 408 4.26 -17.34 -9.12
C THR A 408 3.81 -17.58 -7.67
N VAL A 409 2.60 -18.12 -7.50
CA VAL A 409 2.09 -18.59 -6.19
C VAL A 409 3.05 -19.60 -5.56
N GLU A 410 3.61 -20.51 -6.36
CA GLU A 410 4.53 -21.55 -5.89
C GLU A 410 5.81 -20.94 -5.31
N ILE A 411 6.43 -20.02 -6.06
CA ILE A 411 7.64 -19.33 -5.60
C ILE A 411 7.34 -18.48 -4.36
N ALA A 412 6.26 -17.71 -4.36
CA ALA A 412 5.90 -16.91 -3.19
C ALA A 412 5.61 -17.77 -1.95
N THR A 413 5.03 -18.96 -2.12
CA THR A 413 4.81 -19.94 -1.04
C THR A 413 6.13 -20.43 -0.48
N LYS A 414 7.10 -20.77 -1.34
CA LYS A 414 8.46 -21.16 -0.92
C LYS A 414 9.14 -20.06 -0.09
N TYR A 415 8.86 -18.80 -0.40
CA TYR A 415 9.43 -17.64 0.30
C TYR A 415 8.57 -17.11 1.46
N LEU A 416 7.52 -17.81 1.89
CA LEU A 416 6.63 -17.35 2.96
C LEU A 416 7.35 -17.20 4.31
N ALA A 417 8.28 -18.11 4.65
CA ALA A 417 9.11 -17.95 5.85
C ALA A 417 9.97 -16.67 5.78
N SER A 418 10.47 -16.32 4.59
CA SER A 418 11.21 -15.07 4.40
C SER A 418 10.33 -13.84 4.56
N LEU A 419 9.02 -13.90 4.28
CA LEU A 419 8.09 -12.79 4.57
C LEU A 419 8.10 -12.48 6.07
N ILE A 420 7.92 -13.50 6.91
CA ILE A 420 7.98 -13.35 8.37
C ILE A 420 9.30 -12.70 8.77
N GLY A 421 10.42 -13.21 8.24
CA GLY A 421 11.74 -12.65 8.51
C GLY A 421 11.90 -11.19 8.11
N HIS A 422 11.38 -10.77 6.95
CA HIS A 422 11.40 -9.38 6.51
C HIS A 422 10.48 -8.46 7.33
N LEU A 423 9.29 -8.94 7.74
CA LEU A 423 8.40 -8.18 8.62
C LEU A 423 9.03 -7.99 10.01
N SER A 424 9.65 -9.03 10.58
CA SER A 424 10.37 -8.96 11.84
C SER A 424 11.62 -8.07 11.74
N TYR A 425 12.39 -8.20 10.65
CA TYR A 425 13.51 -7.31 10.34
C TYR A 425 13.06 -5.84 10.33
N GLY A 426 12.00 -5.54 9.57
CA GLY A 426 11.46 -4.20 9.42
C GLY A 426 10.96 -3.62 10.74
N ALA A 427 10.21 -4.40 11.52
CA ALA A 427 9.74 -4.02 12.84
C ALA A 427 10.91 -3.64 13.77
N ALA A 428 11.93 -4.50 13.86
CA ALA A 428 13.10 -4.24 14.69
C ALA A 428 13.90 -3.04 14.20
N LEU A 429 14.12 -2.93 12.88
CA LEU A 429 14.78 -1.79 12.25
C LEU A 429 14.11 -0.47 12.62
N GLY A 430 12.78 -0.38 12.45
CA GLY A 430 12.01 0.80 12.78
C GLY A 430 12.10 1.18 14.24
N ILE A 431 11.88 0.22 15.15
CA ILE A 431 11.93 0.42 16.60
C ILE A 431 13.33 0.88 17.06
N ILE A 432 14.40 0.19 16.63
CA ILE A 432 15.76 0.50 17.06
C ILE A 432 16.21 1.86 16.52
N PHE A 433 15.90 2.16 15.25
CA PHE A 433 16.13 3.49 14.69
C PHE A 433 15.46 4.59 15.51
N TYR A 434 14.18 4.40 15.87
CA TYR A 434 13.44 5.34 16.73
C TYR A 434 14.06 5.49 18.12
N ILE A 435 14.48 4.40 18.78
CA ILE A 435 15.14 4.47 20.09
C ILE A 435 16.44 5.27 19.99
N MET A 436 17.21 5.11 18.92
CA MET A 436 18.46 5.86 18.70
C MET A 436 18.21 7.34 18.41
N GLU A 437 17.17 7.66 17.63
CA GLU A 437 16.75 9.05 17.37
C GLU A 437 16.25 9.74 18.64
N THR A 438 15.45 9.07 19.46
CA THR A 438 14.85 9.66 20.67
C THR A 438 15.84 9.91 21.80
N ARG A 439 16.86 9.05 21.94
CA ARG A 439 17.92 9.21 22.94
C ARG A 439 18.92 10.31 22.59
N PHE A 440 18.88 10.82 21.35
CA PHE A 440 19.71 11.94 20.96
C PHE A 440 19.05 13.26 21.34
N SER A 441 19.51 13.85 22.45
CA SER A 441 19.19 15.23 22.82
C SER A 441 20.49 16.03 22.75
N PRO A 442 20.66 16.93 21.78
CA PRO A 442 21.79 17.84 21.80
C PRO A 442 21.79 18.63 23.11
N TRP A 443 22.96 18.77 23.74
CA TRP A 443 23.13 19.49 25.00
C TRP A 443 22.68 20.96 24.93
N TRP A 444 22.63 21.55 23.74
CA TRP A 444 22.14 22.91 23.50
C TRP A 444 20.61 23.04 23.36
N VAL A 445 19.87 21.94 23.22
CA VAL A 445 18.40 21.96 23.11
C VAL A 445 17.80 21.63 24.46
N SER A 446 17.02 22.55 25.03
CA SER A 446 16.37 22.27 26.32
C SER A 446 15.36 21.13 26.20
N GLN A 447 15.28 20.28 27.23
CA GLN A 447 14.41 19.10 27.22
C GLN A 447 12.94 19.46 26.96
N HIS A 448 12.47 20.59 27.48
CA HIS A 448 11.10 21.08 27.28
C HIS A 448 10.81 21.42 25.82
N HIS A 449 11.70 22.13 25.13
CA HIS A 449 11.54 22.45 23.70
C HIS A 449 11.59 21.18 22.84
N ALA A 450 12.51 20.25 23.14
CA ALA A 450 12.59 18.98 22.43
C ALA A 450 11.32 18.14 22.61
N GLN A 451 10.74 18.11 23.82
CA GLN A 451 9.48 17.44 24.10
C GLN A 451 8.29 18.10 23.39
N ALA A 452 8.17 19.43 23.44
CA ALA A 452 7.11 20.17 22.76
C ALA A 452 7.14 19.96 21.23
N ALA A 453 8.33 20.03 20.63
CA ALA A 453 8.52 19.77 19.20
C ALA A 453 8.19 18.32 18.81
N ARG A 454 8.44 17.33 19.69
CA ARG A 454 8.04 15.94 19.48
C ARG A 454 6.52 15.77 19.55
N MET A 455 5.87 16.36 20.55
CA MET A 455 4.41 16.31 20.67
C MET A 455 3.71 16.96 19.47
N GLY A 456 4.22 18.11 19.01
CA GLY A 456 3.73 18.76 17.80
C GLY A 456 3.84 17.88 16.55
N ARG A 457 5.00 17.25 16.33
CA ARG A 457 5.21 16.33 15.19
C ARG A 457 4.35 15.06 15.26
N ARG A 458 4.20 14.48 16.45
CA ARG A 458 3.33 13.32 16.67
C ARG A 458 1.86 13.64 16.36
N ASN A 459 1.38 14.78 16.84
CA ASN A 459 0.02 15.24 16.56
C ASN A 459 -0.17 15.51 15.06
N ALA A 460 0.81 16.14 14.39
CA ALA A 460 0.76 16.35 12.95
C ALA A 460 0.69 15.02 12.19
N GLN A 461 1.50 14.02 12.53
CA GLN A 461 1.49 12.70 11.89
C GLN A 461 0.16 11.96 12.08
N ALA A 462 -0.43 12.02 13.28
CA ALA A 462 -1.73 11.40 13.55
C ALA A 462 -2.87 11.99 12.72
N LEU A 463 -2.69 13.21 12.21
CA LEU A 463 -3.63 13.89 11.31
C LEU A 463 -3.38 13.61 9.82
N THR A 464 -2.33 12.85 9.49
CA THR A 464 -2.03 12.38 8.12
C THR A 464 -2.64 11.01 7.85
N SER A 465 -2.49 10.47 6.63
CA SER A 465 -2.85 9.08 6.32
C SER A 465 -1.79 8.06 6.70
N ALA A 466 -0.68 8.44 7.35
CA ALA A 466 0.33 7.46 7.77
C ALA A 466 -0.31 6.31 8.57
N PRO A 467 -1.22 6.57 9.54
CA PRO A 467 -1.94 5.52 10.26
C PRO A 467 -2.84 4.61 9.41
N ALA A 468 -3.33 5.09 8.27
CA ALA A 468 -4.12 4.26 7.35
C ALA A 468 -3.22 3.40 6.48
N LEU A 469 -2.15 4.02 5.96
CA LEU A 469 -1.27 3.45 4.95
C LEU A 469 -0.58 2.17 5.42
N TRP A 470 0.16 2.25 6.53
CA TRP A 470 0.86 1.12 7.12
C TRP A 470 -0.07 -0.02 7.62
N ALA A 471 -1.29 0.28 8.04
CA ALA A 471 -2.30 -0.69 8.45
C ALA A 471 -2.82 -1.41 7.22
N PHE A 472 -3.00 -0.69 6.12
CA PHE A 472 -3.33 -1.28 4.84
C PHE A 472 -2.18 -2.11 4.26
N VAL A 473 -0.92 -1.72 4.46
CA VAL A 473 0.22 -2.59 4.09
C VAL A 473 0.20 -3.89 4.88
N VAL A 474 -0.11 -3.86 6.17
CA VAL A 474 -0.32 -5.09 6.97
C VAL A 474 -1.46 -5.92 6.38
N VAL A 475 -2.57 -5.30 5.96
CA VAL A 475 -3.66 -5.99 5.27
C VAL A 475 -3.16 -6.66 3.98
N ILE A 476 -2.42 -5.96 3.13
CA ILE A 476 -1.84 -6.54 1.90
C ILE A 476 -0.92 -7.72 2.25
N ALA A 477 -0.10 -7.59 3.28
CA ALA A 477 0.77 -8.66 3.74
C ALA A 477 -0.02 -9.87 4.28
N LEU A 478 -1.21 -9.67 4.87
CA LEU A 478 -2.11 -10.73 5.31
C LEU A 478 -2.93 -11.34 4.16
N ILE A 479 -3.16 -10.61 3.06
CA ILE A 479 -3.75 -11.16 1.84
C ILE A 479 -2.84 -12.23 1.23
N VAL A 480 -1.52 -12.06 1.31
CA VAL A 480 -0.54 -13.03 0.77
C VAL A 480 -0.82 -14.45 1.28
N PRO A 481 -0.79 -14.78 2.58
CA PRO A 481 -1.07 -16.13 3.04
C PRO A 481 -2.50 -16.61 2.74
N ILE A 482 -3.50 -15.72 2.62
CA ILE A 482 -4.86 -16.09 2.20
C ILE A 482 -4.85 -16.61 0.75
N VAL A 483 -4.16 -15.91 -0.14
CA VAL A 483 -4.03 -16.29 -1.57
C VAL A 483 -3.17 -17.54 -1.74
N LEU A 484 -2.07 -17.64 -0.98
CA LEU A 484 -1.11 -18.75 -1.09
C LEU A 484 -1.55 -20.03 -0.36
N GLY A 485 -2.40 -19.93 0.67
CA GLY A 485 -2.85 -21.05 1.47
C GLY A 485 -3.63 -22.08 0.66
N LYS A 486 -3.40 -23.36 0.93
CA LYS A 486 -4.15 -24.50 0.36
C LYS A 486 -5.17 -25.03 1.34
#